data_AF-A0A957BTN9-F1
#
_entry.id   AF-A0A957BTN9-F1
#
_cell.length_a   1.000
_cell.length_b   1.000
_cell.length_c   1.000
_cell.angle_alpha   90.00
_cell.angle_beta   90.00
_cell.angle_gamma   90.00
#
_symmetry.space_group_name_H-M   'P 1'
#
loop_
_entity.id
_entity.type
_entity.pdbx_description
1 polymer ?
#
loop_
_entity_poly.entity_id
_entity_poly.type
_entity_poly.pdbx_seq_one_letter_code
_entity_poly.pdbx_strand_id
1 'polypeptide(L)'
;ALRPGGRLIALDPAGMPSAAQVETLTAAGYIRILVEPAQASGGVLLRGEKAHTTADTLARIRVASQRDDLLTDLNRYPGRYLYLLIRQTPNKPVWALREGETLAWQAVALTVDDQTALLAFSSLAKAVAFMQPAVLADHIRDINKVGKFSVQTAHTWALPLLLNPDPALLAAYPQTLLTFDPATAEQPDE
;
A
#
# COMPACT_ATOMS: atom_id res chain seq x y z
N ALA A 1 27.52 6.39 0.60
CA ALA A 1 26.70 6.27 1.83
C ALA A 1 25.24 6.02 1.42
N LEU A 2 24.50 5.14 2.12
CA LEU A 2 23.07 4.93 1.84
C LEU A 2 22.25 6.17 2.21
N ARG A 3 21.20 6.44 1.43
CA ARG A 3 20.22 7.52 1.71
C ARG A 3 19.46 7.28 3.04
N PRO A 4 18.85 8.31 3.65
CA PRO A 4 17.91 8.13 4.77
C PRO A 4 16.85 7.05 4.45
N GLY A 5 16.58 6.15 5.40
CA GLY A 5 15.71 4.99 5.19
C GLY A 5 16.27 3.91 4.26
N GLY A 6 17.51 4.05 3.77
CA GLY A 6 18.19 3.03 2.99
C GLY A 6 18.44 1.77 3.80
N ARG A 7 18.35 0.62 3.13
CA ARG A 7 18.51 -0.71 3.72
C ARG A 7 19.80 -1.37 3.25
N LEU A 8 20.54 -1.94 4.19
CA LEU A 8 21.60 -2.90 3.95
C LEU A 8 21.05 -4.30 4.23
N ILE A 9 21.29 -5.22 3.31
CA ILE A 9 21.13 -6.66 3.53
C ILE A 9 22.45 -7.27 3.07
N ALA A 10 23.14 -7.96 3.97
CA ALA A 10 24.40 -8.63 3.69
C ALA A 10 24.40 -10.03 4.31
N LEU A 11 25.06 -10.96 3.63
CA LEU A 11 25.25 -12.33 4.07
C LEU A 11 26.75 -12.56 4.23
N ASP A 12 27.17 -13.00 5.40
CA ASP A 12 28.50 -13.53 5.62
C ASP A 12 28.39 -15.04 5.87
N PRO A 13 28.77 -15.89 4.90
CA PRO A 13 28.60 -17.34 5.00
C PRO A 13 29.53 -18.00 6.01
N ALA A 14 30.63 -17.35 6.41
CA ALA A 14 31.59 -17.88 7.37
C ALA A 14 31.42 -17.28 8.78
N GLY A 15 30.62 -16.22 8.90
CA GLY A 15 30.39 -15.52 10.15
C GLY A 15 29.40 -16.21 11.09
N MET A 16 29.49 -15.85 12.36
CA MET A 16 28.50 -16.16 13.39
C MET A 16 27.88 -14.85 13.91
N PRO A 17 26.59 -14.84 14.28
CA PRO A 17 25.97 -13.69 14.90
C PRO A 17 26.73 -13.24 16.16
N SER A 18 27.09 -11.96 16.23
CA SER A 18 27.82 -11.41 17.36
C SER A 18 27.42 -9.96 17.66
N ALA A 19 27.62 -9.55 18.92
CA ALA A 19 27.41 -8.17 19.34
C ALA A 19 28.30 -7.18 18.56
N ALA A 20 29.52 -7.59 18.21
CA ALA A 20 30.46 -6.78 17.44
C ALA A 20 29.89 -6.35 16.06
N GLN A 21 29.08 -7.19 15.42
CA GLN A 21 28.41 -6.85 14.17
C GLN A 21 27.29 -5.81 14.39
N VAL A 22 26.56 -5.91 15.50
CA VAL A 22 25.55 -4.91 15.89
C VAL A 22 26.22 -3.57 16.16
N GLU A 23 27.33 -3.57 16.90
CA GLU A 23 28.12 -2.37 17.18
C GLU A 23 28.66 -1.73 15.91
N THR A 24 29.18 -2.55 14.99
CA THR A 24 29.67 -2.08 13.67
C THR A 24 28.55 -1.38 12.88
N LEU A 25 27.36 -1.99 12.83
CA LEU A 25 26.21 -1.38 12.13
C LEU A 25 25.70 -0.13 12.87
N THR A 26 25.74 -0.13 14.20
CA THR A 26 25.37 1.05 15.00
C THR A 26 26.32 2.21 14.77
N ALA A 27 27.63 1.95 14.80
CA ALA A 27 28.68 2.93 14.49
C ALA A 27 28.59 3.43 13.05
N ALA A 28 28.19 2.56 12.12
CA ALA A 28 27.89 2.93 10.75
C ALA A 28 26.59 3.74 10.62
N GLY A 29 25.84 3.98 11.70
CA GLY A 29 24.65 4.83 11.80
C GLY A 29 23.34 4.18 11.36
N TYR A 30 23.22 2.85 11.44
CA TYR A 30 21.95 2.14 11.29
C TYR A 30 21.21 2.13 12.63
N ILE A 31 19.87 2.19 12.60
CA ILE A 31 19.03 2.31 13.81
C ILE A 31 18.10 1.12 14.03
N ARG A 32 17.83 0.33 12.99
CA ARG A 32 17.11 -0.94 13.10
C ARG A 32 18.02 -2.02 12.56
N ILE A 33 18.58 -2.79 13.46
CA ILE A 33 19.64 -3.75 13.18
C ILE A 33 19.11 -5.13 13.55
N LEU A 34 19.26 -6.08 12.63
CA LEU A 34 19.02 -7.49 12.87
C LEU A 34 20.28 -8.25 12.44
N VAL A 35 20.78 -9.08 13.35
CA VAL A 35 21.92 -9.96 13.13
C VAL A 35 21.47 -11.33 13.57
N GLU A 36 21.29 -12.25 12.62
CA GLU A 36 20.71 -13.57 12.88
C GLU A 36 21.45 -14.66 12.09
N PRO A 37 21.42 -15.93 12.54
CA PRO A 37 21.96 -17.03 11.76
C PRO A 37 21.29 -17.07 10.38
N ALA A 38 22.07 -17.19 9.32
CA ALA A 38 21.52 -17.29 7.96
C ALA A 38 20.97 -18.69 7.68
N GLN A 39 21.63 -19.72 8.19
CA GLN A 39 21.20 -21.12 8.14
C GLN A 39 21.56 -21.84 9.44
N ALA A 40 20.95 -23.00 9.68
CA ALA A 40 21.23 -23.81 10.87
C ALA A 40 22.70 -24.29 10.95
N SER A 41 23.36 -24.45 9.79
CA SER A 41 24.74 -24.92 9.66
C SER A 41 25.79 -23.82 9.76
N GLY A 42 25.38 -22.54 9.84
CA GLY A 42 26.28 -21.40 9.94
C GLY A 42 25.91 -20.24 9.04
N GLY A 43 26.80 -19.23 9.03
CA GLY A 43 26.60 -17.97 8.34
C GLY A 43 25.70 -17.00 9.11
N VAL A 44 25.80 -15.73 8.78
CA VAL A 44 25.06 -14.65 9.44
C VAL A 44 24.42 -13.73 8.41
N LEU A 45 23.14 -13.46 8.61
CA LEU A 45 22.37 -12.45 7.88
C LEU A 45 22.41 -11.15 8.68
N LEU A 46 22.88 -10.09 8.01
CA LEU A 46 23.01 -8.74 8.55
C LEU A 46 22.00 -7.85 7.87
N ARG A 47 21.12 -7.20 8.65
CA ARG A 47 20.18 -6.21 8.15
C ARG A 47 20.31 -4.93 8.93
N GLY A 48 20.40 -3.81 8.23
CA GLY A 48 20.48 -2.48 8.82
C GLY A 48 19.60 -1.48 8.06
N GLU A 49 18.80 -0.70 8.78
CA GLU A 49 18.03 0.43 8.22
C GLU A 49 18.55 1.74 8.79
N LYS A 50 18.89 2.69 7.90
CA LYS A 50 19.28 4.05 8.29
C LYS A 50 18.09 4.80 8.85
N ALA A 51 18.34 5.71 9.80
CA ALA A 51 17.31 6.58 10.31
C ALA A 51 16.60 7.32 9.17
N HIS A 52 15.27 7.37 9.25
CA HIS A 52 14.52 8.31 8.43
C HIS A 52 14.74 9.72 9.01
N THR A 53 14.97 10.71 8.16
CA THR A 53 15.11 12.11 8.58
C THR A 53 13.76 12.78 8.87
N THR A 54 12.65 12.14 8.52
CA THR A 54 11.29 12.59 8.80
C THR A 54 10.65 11.71 9.88
N ALA A 55 10.25 12.34 10.99
CA ALA A 55 9.62 11.69 12.14
C ALA A 55 8.17 11.22 11.89
N ASP A 56 7.59 11.57 10.73
CA ASP A 56 6.19 11.32 10.44
C ASP A 56 6.02 10.25 9.35
N THR A 57 5.42 9.12 9.73
CA THR A 57 5.05 8.03 8.82
C THR A 57 4.13 8.54 7.70
N LEU A 58 3.26 9.53 7.96
CA LEU A 58 2.40 10.14 6.95
C LEU A 58 3.18 10.99 5.94
N ALA A 59 4.23 11.68 6.38
CA ALA A 59 5.13 12.43 5.50
C ALA A 59 5.91 11.48 4.57
N ARG A 60 6.28 10.28 5.04
CA ARG A 60 6.97 9.27 4.21
C ARG A 60 6.12 8.76 3.06
N ILE A 61 4.83 8.52 3.29
CA ILE A 61 3.94 8.05 2.23
C ILE A 61 3.67 9.18 1.22
N ARG A 62 3.57 10.43 1.69
CA ARG A 62 3.43 11.63 0.83
C ARG A 62 4.62 11.84 -0.12
N VAL A 63 5.86 11.66 0.33
CA VAL A 63 7.05 11.82 -0.53
C VAL A 63 7.12 10.73 -1.63
N ALA A 64 6.57 9.54 -1.38
CA ALA A 64 6.43 8.51 -2.41
C ALA A 64 5.25 8.77 -3.36
N SER A 65 4.23 9.52 -2.94
CA SER A 65 3.02 9.77 -3.73
C SER A 65 3.19 10.88 -4.77
N GLN A 66 3.94 11.93 -4.45
CA GLN A 66 4.08 13.20 -5.20
C GLN A 66 4.83 13.12 -6.55
N ARG A 67 5.35 11.96 -6.96
CA ARG A 67 6.10 11.85 -8.23
C ARG A 67 5.24 11.58 -9.48
N ASP A 68 3.95 11.27 -9.35
CA ASP A 68 3.09 10.92 -10.50
C ASP A 68 1.74 11.66 -10.55
N ASP A 69 1.67 12.93 -10.13
CA ASP A 69 0.42 13.73 -10.02
C ASP A 69 -0.24 14.11 -11.37
N LEU A 70 0.02 13.40 -12.47
CA LEU A 70 -0.42 13.78 -13.83
C LEU A 70 -1.26 12.74 -14.57
N LEU A 71 -1.74 11.68 -13.92
CA LEU A 71 -2.37 10.57 -14.65
C LEU A 71 -3.87 10.41 -14.34
N THR A 72 -4.72 11.39 -14.62
CA THR A 72 -6.17 11.15 -14.71
C THR A 72 -6.56 10.27 -15.92
N ASP A 73 -5.65 10.06 -16.87
CA ASP A 73 -5.86 9.22 -18.05
C ASP A 73 -5.24 7.82 -17.86
N LEU A 74 -6.09 6.81 -17.66
CA LEU A 74 -5.67 5.42 -17.53
C LEU A 74 -4.84 4.93 -18.73
N ASN A 75 -5.09 5.45 -19.93
CA ASN A 75 -4.37 5.04 -21.14
C ASN A 75 -2.89 5.43 -21.13
N ARG A 76 -2.51 6.40 -20.27
CA ARG A 76 -1.13 6.87 -20.11
C ARG A 76 -0.45 6.27 -18.89
N TYR A 77 -1.15 5.47 -18.11
CA TYR A 77 -0.62 4.87 -16.91
C TYR A 77 0.32 3.70 -17.26
N PRO A 78 1.63 3.78 -16.94
CA PRO A 78 2.60 2.77 -17.35
C PRO A 78 2.60 1.52 -16.45
N GLY A 79 1.85 1.54 -15.35
CA GLY A 79 1.80 0.42 -14.41
C GLY A 79 0.91 -0.71 -14.89
N ARG A 80 1.10 -1.90 -14.32
CA ARG A 80 0.28 -3.09 -14.64
C ARG A 80 -0.95 -3.22 -13.77
N TYR A 81 -0.92 -2.61 -12.59
CA TYR A 81 -1.94 -2.78 -11.57
C TYR A 81 -2.41 -1.43 -11.01
N LEU A 82 -3.66 -1.41 -10.60
CA LEU A 82 -4.29 -0.37 -9.82
C LEU A 82 -4.81 -0.94 -8.51
N TYR A 83 -5.04 -0.03 -7.57
CA TYR A 83 -5.53 -0.36 -6.24
C TYR A 83 -6.81 0.44 -5.98
N LEU A 84 -7.85 -0.21 -5.46
CA LEU A 84 -9.08 0.43 -4.99
C LEU A 84 -9.18 0.30 -3.47
N LEU A 85 -9.75 1.32 -2.82
CA LEU A 85 -10.14 1.22 -1.41
C LEU A 85 -11.49 0.50 -1.32
N ILE A 86 -11.51 -0.61 -0.59
CA ILE A 86 -12.65 -1.53 -0.55
C ILE A 86 -13.19 -1.63 0.88
N ARG A 87 -14.51 -1.52 1.01
CA ARG A 87 -15.28 -2.05 2.13
C ARG A 87 -15.68 -3.48 1.80
N GLN A 88 -15.13 -4.43 2.56
CA GLN A 88 -15.52 -5.83 2.48
C GLN A 88 -16.53 -6.17 3.58
N THR A 89 -17.62 -6.83 3.21
CA THR A 89 -18.62 -7.38 4.14
C THR A 89 -18.85 -8.87 3.87
N PRO A 90 -18.71 -9.77 4.86
CA PRO A 90 -18.23 -9.51 6.21
C PRO A 90 -16.75 -9.13 6.23
N ASN A 91 -16.32 -8.41 7.28
CA ASN A 91 -14.91 -8.09 7.53
C ASN A 91 -14.16 -9.33 8.06
N LYS A 92 -14.04 -10.35 7.22
CA LYS A 92 -13.39 -11.63 7.50
C LYS A 92 -12.53 -12.05 6.31
N PRO A 93 -11.34 -12.62 6.52
CA PRO A 93 -10.62 -13.26 5.44
C PRO A 93 -11.42 -14.46 4.88
N VAL A 94 -11.13 -14.86 3.64
CA VAL A 94 -11.88 -15.92 2.93
C VAL A 94 -11.89 -17.23 3.71
N TRP A 95 -10.77 -17.61 4.34
CA TRP A 95 -10.65 -18.83 5.14
C TRP A 95 -11.46 -18.81 6.45
N ALA A 96 -11.95 -17.64 6.88
CA ALA A 96 -12.76 -17.47 8.08
C ALA A 96 -14.27 -17.31 7.76
N LEU A 97 -14.65 -17.37 6.49
CA LEU A 97 -16.05 -17.35 6.08
C LEU A 97 -16.74 -18.65 6.49
N ARG A 98 -17.95 -18.54 7.02
CA ARG A 98 -18.80 -19.70 7.30
C ARG A 98 -19.54 -20.13 6.05
N GLU A 99 -19.97 -21.39 6.03
CA GLU A 99 -20.85 -21.89 4.99
C GLU A 99 -22.10 -21.00 4.86
N GLY A 100 -22.39 -20.55 3.64
CA GLY A 100 -23.49 -19.61 3.34
C GLY A 100 -23.18 -18.12 3.51
N GLU A 101 -22.01 -17.73 4.02
CA GLU A 101 -21.59 -16.32 4.04
C GLU A 101 -21.08 -15.88 2.67
N THR A 102 -21.76 -14.90 2.04
CA THR A 102 -21.32 -14.29 0.79
C THR A 102 -20.48 -13.05 1.07
N LEU A 103 -19.32 -12.98 0.43
CA LEU A 103 -18.41 -11.85 0.51
C LEU A 103 -18.80 -10.80 -0.52
N ALA A 104 -19.12 -9.59 -0.05
CA ALA A 104 -19.46 -8.43 -0.85
C ALA A 104 -18.36 -7.38 -0.75
N TRP A 105 -17.91 -6.87 -1.91
CA TRP A 105 -16.99 -5.74 -2.00
C TRP A 105 -17.72 -4.50 -2.46
N GLN A 106 -17.39 -3.38 -1.84
CA GLN A 106 -17.80 -2.06 -2.32
C GLN A 106 -16.59 -1.14 -2.39
N ALA A 107 -16.36 -0.53 -3.55
CA ALA A 107 -15.28 0.41 -3.78
C ALA A 107 -15.73 1.84 -3.51
N VAL A 108 -14.81 2.66 -2.98
CA VAL A 108 -15.07 4.10 -2.78
C VAL A 108 -15.07 4.83 -4.12
N ALA A 109 -16.12 5.62 -4.35
CA ALA A 109 -16.26 6.53 -5.49
C ALA A 109 -16.67 7.93 -5.03
N LEU A 110 -16.44 8.92 -5.88
CA LEU A 110 -16.89 10.30 -5.72
C LEU A 110 -17.86 10.67 -6.83
N THR A 111 -18.85 11.49 -6.51
CA THR A 111 -19.71 12.12 -7.52
C THR A 111 -19.24 13.56 -7.74
N VAL A 112 -18.67 13.82 -8.92
CA VAL A 112 -18.15 15.12 -9.35
C VAL A 112 -19.00 15.59 -10.53
N ASP A 113 -19.67 16.73 -10.42
CA ASP A 113 -20.53 17.31 -11.47
C ASP A 113 -21.51 16.28 -12.09
N ASP A 114 -22.24 15.57 -11.23
CA ASP A 114 -23.18 14.48 -11.57
C ASP A 114 -22.56 13.23 -12.23
N GLN A 115 -21.23 13.16 -12.33
CA GLN A 115 -20.51 11.98 -12.80
C GLN A 115 -19.87 11.23 -11.63
N THR A 116 -20.15 9.93 -11.55
CA THR A 116 -19.55 9.08 -10.51
C THR A 116 -18.24 8.48 -11.00
N ALA A 117 -17.16 8.69 -10.27
CA ALA A 117 -15.82 8.19 -10.59
C ALA A 117 -15.21 7.40 -9.43
N LEU A 118 -14.58 6.27 -9.74
CA LEU A 118 -13.92 5.41 -8.75
C LEU A 118 -12.58 6.00 -8.32
N LEU A 119 -12.26 5.89 -7.03
CA LEU A 119 -10.94 6.27 -6.53
C LEU A 119 -9.97 5.12 -6.74
N ALA A 120 -8.99 5.33 -7.61
CA ALA A 120 -7.95 4.38 -7.94
C ALA A 120 -6.57 4.90 -7.54
N PHE A 121 -5.65 4.00 -7.26
CA PHE A 121 -4.29 4.34 -6.84
C PHE A 121 -3.28 3.52 -7.63
N SER A 122 -2.15 4.13 -7.99
CA SER A 122 -1.09 3.44 -8.75
C SER A 122 -0.23 2.50 -7.90
N SER A 123 -0.32 2.60 -6.57
CA SER A 123 0.37 1.69 -5.65
C SER A 123 -0.37 1.54 -4.33
N LEU A 124 -0.12 0.44 -3.63
CA LEU A 124 -0.61 0.23 -2.27
C LEU A 124 -0.18 1.36 -1.33
N ALA A 125 1.06 1.85 -1.46
CA ALA A 125 1.55 2.97 -0.66
C ALA A 125 0.66 4.21 -0.83
N LYS A 126 0.32 4.58 -2.08
CA LYS A 126 -0.55 5.73 -2.34
C LYS A 126 -1.96 5.54 -1.80
N ALA A 127 -2.54 4.34 -1.96
CA ALA A 127 -3.85 4.02 -1.39
C ALA A 127 -3.86 4.21 0.14
N VAL A 128 -2.84 3.71 0.84
CA VAL A 128 -2.70 3.87 2.30
C VAL A 128 -2.47 5.34 2.69
N ALA A 129 -1.65 6.08 1.92
CA ALA A 129 -1.41 7.53 2.14
C ALA A 129 -2.70 8.34 2.13
N PHE A 130 -3.60 8.00 1.21
CA PHE A 130 -4.88 8.64 1.03
C PHE A 130 -5.86 8.21 2.12
N MET A 131 -5.93 6.89 2.37
CA MET A 131 -6.89 6.29 3.29
C MET A 131 -6.70 6.76 4.73
N GLN A 132 -5.46 6.83 5.22
CA GLN A 132 -5.20 7.17 6.63
C GLN A 132 -5.78 8.53 7.06
N PRO A 133 -5.45 9.67 6.41
CA PRO A 133 -6.05 10.95 6.76
C PRO A 133 -7.56 10.98 6.47
N ALA A 134 -8.03 10.31 5.42
CA ALA A 134 -9.45 10.26 5.08
C ALA A 134 -10.31 9.56 6.15
N VAL A 135 -9.81 8.47 6.74
CA VAL A 135 -10.47 7.77 7.85
C VAL A 135 -10.41 8.61 9.13
N LEU A 136 -9.26 9.24 9.43
CA LEU A 136 -9.12 10.10 10.61
C LEU A 136 -10.02 11.34 10.56
N ALA A 137 -10.24 11.89 9.36
CA ALA A 137 -11.17 12.98 9.10
C ALA A 137 -12.62 12.51 8.98
N ASP A 138 -12.88 11.21 9.18
CA ASP A 138 -14.21 10.61 9.12
C ASP A 138 -14.92 10.76 7.76
N HIS A 139 -14.13 10.98 6.70
CA HIS A 139 -14.64 11.09 5.32
C HIS A 139 -14.92 9.72 4.71
N ILE A 140 -14.14 8.69 5.04
CA ILE A 140 -14.43 7.32 4.61
C ILE A 140 -14.47 6.41 5.83
N ARG A 141 -15.43 5.48 5.85
CA ARG A 141 -15.65 4.56 6.97
C ARG A 141 -15.64 3.11 6.50
N ASP A 142 -15.29 2.21 7.42
CA ASP A 142 -15.33 0.76 7.24
C ASP A 142 -14.48 0.21 6.06
N ILE A 143 -13.52 1.00 5.56
CA ILE A 143 -12.54 0.52 4.59
C ILE A 143 -11.58 -0.41 5.30
N ASN A 144 -11.60 -1.68 4.90
CA ASN A 144 -10.87 -2.76 5.55
C ASN A 144 -10.04 -3.58 4.57
N LYS A 145 -10.03 -3.21 3.29
CA LYS A 145 -9.28 -3.90 2.25
C LYS A 145 -8.82 -2.95 1.16
N VAL A 146 -7.71 -3.32 0.52
CA VAL A 146 -7.23 -2.68 -0.70
C VAL A 146 -7.24 -3.73 -1.80
N GLY A 147 -8.12 -3.60 -2.78
CA GLY A 147 -8.22 -4.52 -3.90
C GLY A 147 -7.18 -4.19 -4.96
N LYS A 148 -6.40 -5.17 -5.42
CA LYS A 148 -5.44 -5.06 -6.54
C LYS A 148 -6.13 -5.53 -7.81
N PHE A 149 -6.07 -4.74 -8.88
CA PHE A 149 -6.69 -5.04 -10.17
C PHE A 149 -5.69 -4.80 -11.28
N SER A 150 -5.65 -5.65 -12.31
CA SER A 150 -4.89 -5.31 -13.51
C SER A 150 -5.49 -4.10 -14.23
N VAL A 151 -4.64 -3.34 -14.93
CA VAL A 151 -5.09 -2.25 -15.80
C VAL A 151 -6.01 -2.76 -16.90
N GLN A 152 -5.79 -3.98 -17.40
CA GLN A 152 -6.68 -4.61 -18.36
C GLN A 152 -8.09 -4.81 -17.82
N THR A 153 -8.22 -5.29 -16.57
CA THR A 153 -9.53 -5.36 -15.89
C THR A 153 -10.11 -3.97 -15.69
N ALA A 154 -9.29 -2.98 -15.32
CA ALA A 154 -9.77 -1.62 -15.11
C ALA A 154 -10.36 -0.96 -16.36
N HIS A 155 -9.82 -1.28 -17.55
CA HIS A 155 -10.34 -0.82 -18.83
C HIS A 155 -11.74 -1.36 -19.18
N THR A 156 -12.22 -2.43 -18.53
CA THR A 156 -13.57 -2.97 -18.77
C THR A 156 -14.63 -2.29 -17.90
N TRP A 157 -14.23 -1.47 -16.93
CA TRP A 157 -15.16 -0.76 -16.07
C TRP A 157 -15.86 0.35 -16.85
N ALA A 158 -17.19 0.43 -16.69
CA ALA A 158 -17.99 1.48 -17.32
C ALA A 158 -17.82 2.86 -16.63
N LEU A 159 -17.14 2.90 -15.48
CA LEU A 159 -17.00 4.09 -14.65
C LEU A 159 -15.64 4.75 -14.89
N PRO A 160 -15.58 6.10 -14.92
CA PRO A 160 -14.31 6.82 -14.95
C PRO A 160 -13.50 6.58 -13.67
N LEU A 161 -12.18 6.72 -13.78
CA LEU A 161 -11.25 6.60 -12.67
C LEU A 161 -10.65 7.96 -12.31
N LEU A 162 -10.64 8.27 -11.02
CA LEU A 162 -9.77 9.29 -10.45
C LEU A 162 -8.52 8.57 -9.91
N LEU A 163 -7.42 8.65 -10.65
CA LEU A 163 -6.18 8.01 -10.27
C LEU A 163 -5.33 8.94 -9.40
N ASN A 164 -4.92 8.43 -8.23
CA ASN A 164 -4.17 9.16 -7.20
C ASN A 164 -4.80 10.52 -6.81
N PRO A 165 -6.11 10.55 -6.48
CA PRO A 165 -6.80 11.80 -6.17
C PRO A 165 -6.24 12.46 -4.90
N ASP A 166 -6.38 13.78 -4.80
CA ASP A 166 -6.09 14.51 -3.56
C ASP A 166 -7.17 14.17 -2.49
N PRO A 167 -6.79 13.79 -1.26
CA PRO A 167 -7.74 13.56 -0.16
C PRO A 167 -8.71 14.72 0.10
N ALA A 168 -8.32 15.96 -0.21
CA ALA A 168 -9.17 17.14 -0.06
C ALA A 168 -10.47 17.04 -0.89
N LEU A 169 -10.48 16.25 -1.98
CA LEU A 169 -11.69 16.02 -2.77
C LEU A 169 -12.80 15.33 -1.99
N LEU A 170 -12.47 14.53 -0.97
CA LEU A 170 -13.46 13.85 -0.15
C LEU A 170 -14.32 14.83 0.68
N ALA A 171 -13.79 16.01 1.00
CA ALA A 171 -14.52 17.06 1.70
C ALA A 171 -15.38 17.89 0.73
N ALA A 172 -15.00 17.95 -0.54
CA ALA A 172 -15.67 18.75 -1.57
C ALA A 172 -16.81 18.00 -2.26
N TYR A 173 -16.75 16.67 -2.34
CA TYR A 173 -17.68 15.85 -3.11
C TYR A 173 -18.30 14.72 -2.27
N PRO A 174 -19.59 14.41 -2.49
CA PRO A 174 -20.22 13.25 -1.86
C PRO A 174 -19.50 11.95 -2.23
N GLN A 175 -19.31 11.07 -1.25
CA GLN A 175 -18.79 9.73 -1.50
C GLN A 175 -19.93 8.73 -1.63
N THR A 176 -19.71 7.72 -2.48
CA THR A 176 -20.60 6.56 -2.60
C THR A 176 -19.79 5.28 -2.61
N LEU A 177 -20.45 4.17 -2.26
CA LEU A 177 -19.87 2.83 -2.25
C LEU A 177 -20.49 2.03 -3.39
N LEU A 178 -19.67 1.66 -4.37
CA LEU A 178 -20.12 0.93 -5.55
C LEU A 178 -19.76 -0.54 -5.44
N THR A 179 -20.74 -1.42 -5.67
CA THR A 179 -20.53 -2.87 -5.62
C THR A 179 -19.49 -3.29 -6.65
N PHE A 180 -18.54 -4.12 -6.21
CA PHE A 180 -17.49 -4.70 -7.03
C PHE A 180 -17.47 -6.21 -6.86
N ASP A 181 -17.21 -6.93 -7.95
CA ASP A 181 -17.04 -8.38 -7.91
C ASP A 181 -15.61 -8.71 -7.42
N PRO A 182 -15.45 -9.34 -6.24
CA PRO A 182 -14.14 -9.73 -5.72
C PRO A 182 -13.37 -10.67 -6.66
N ALA A 183 -14.06 -11.44 -7.51
CA ALA A 183 -13.43 -12.37 -8.43
C ALA A 183 -12.66 -11.67 -9.57
N THR A 184 -12.91 -10.38 -9.79
CA THR A 184 -12.19 -9.57 -10.78
C THR A 184 -10.86 -9.02 -10.26
N ALA A 185 -10.60 -9.14 -8.95
CA ALA A 185 -9.36 -8.73 -8.34
C ALA A 185 -8.25 -9.76 -8.55
N GLU A 186 -7.02 -9.27 -8.63
CA GLU A 186 -5.82 -10.11 -8.64
C GLU A 186 -5.71 -10.84 -7.29
N GLN A 187 -5.30 -12.11 -7.35
CA GLN A 187 -4.95 -12.84 -6.14
C GLN A 187 -3.74 -12.18 -5.45
N PRO A 188 -3.64 -12.28 -4.11
CA PRO A 188 -2.43 -11.87 -3.41
C PRO A 188 -1.21 -12.59 -4.02
N ASP A 189 -0.10 -11.86 -4.17
CA ASP A 189 1.19 -12.48 -4.50
C ASP A 189 1.68 -13.20 -3.22
N GLU A 190 1.20 -14.42 -2.96
CA GLU A 190 1.67 -15.32 -1.89
C GLU A 190 2.64 -16.38 -2.43
#